data_AF-A0A8H5UBH7-F1
#
_entry.id   AF-A0A8H5UBH7-F1
#
_cell.length_a   1.000
_cell.length_b   1.000
_cell.length_c   1.000
_cell.angle_alpha   90.00
_cell.angle_beta   90.00
_cell.angle_gamma   90.00
#
_symmetry.space_group_name_H-M   'P 1'
#
loop_
_entity.id
_entity.type
_entity.pdbx_description
1 polymer ?
#
loop_
_entity_poly.entity_id
_entity_poly.type
_entity_poly.pdbx_seq_one_letter_code
_entity_poly.pdbx_strand_id
1 'polypeptide(L)'
;MGWGMANNIRSKIAKSDSLCVCELSKERLGQWLGQAPGKAPIKVAQTPKEVIEQSDVVFTMLPAGAHVADVMTNPTTGLLSADACHLKKKLFLECSTIDIETSLHIASQVKKLENCVFVDAPVSGGVQGANNGTLSLMVGCESDAVFQRIKPILCLVGRSENIFHCGGPSAGLATKQINNYLSCITMIGTCEVMALGERSGLDPTKLASVLRVSTGGCYNAGDQNPVKGVSSLSSASRDFEGGFVTEMAKGVLDMALNHADKVGSRTVLGNLVSDFYAKAAVHPKCKGKDFSVRASASMSTSPFTEMTKPNAIVELHALSAGHFTLPEYQFISPCEDGARKMVPSLCFLIQHQSMVTNKTTRMVFDLGLRRDVNRYAEPIRKHTKTRQPMATEPDVVTSLKRGGLTPDDIDYIMYSHVHWDHIGEPRDFPKSTFIVGNGSLELLEGTSLALRGGHSFFESDLLDPARTIQLSDPKQQNVDRTEQFKSKCMIDGS
;
A
#
# COMPACT_ATOMS: atom_id res chain seq x y z
N MET A 1 -1.64 -7.72 -23.17
CA MET A 1 -0.35 -7.06 -23.46
C MET A 1 0.53 -7.91 -24.36
N GLY A 2 1.02 -9.08 -23.91
CA GLY A 2 1.97 -9.91 -24.68
C GLY A 2 1.56 -10.21 -26.13
N TRP A 3 0.27 -10.45 -26.38
CA TRP A 3 -0.29 -10.62 -27.73
C TRP A 3 0.04 -9.47 -28.70
N GLY A 4 -0.27 -8.23 -28.32
CA GLY A 4 -0.04 -7.06 -29.17
C GLY A 4 1.46 -6.78 -29.34
N MET A 5 2.24 -7.04 -28.29
CA MET A 5 3.70 -6.95 -28.34
C MET A 5 4.28 -7.96 -29.35
N ALA A 6 3.84 -9.22 -29.32
CA ALA A 6 4.28 -10.26 -30.25
C ALA A 6 3.95 -9.91 -31.71
N ASN A 7 2.76 -9.36 -31.96
CA ASN A 7 2.38 -8.84 -33.29
C ASN A 7 3.36 -7.78 -33.79
N ASN A 8 3.69 -6.82 -32.94
CA ASN A 8 4.57 -5.72 -33.27
C ASN A 8 6.02 -6.17 -33.48
N ILE A 9 6.53 -7.04 -32.61
CA ILE A 9 7.87 -7.63 -32.75
C ILE A 9 7.95 -8.36 -34.09
N ARG A 10 7.04 -9.31 -34.37
CA ARG A 10 7.06 -10.10 -35.62
C ARG A 10 6.98 -9.24 -36.88
N SER A 11 6.23 -8.14 -36.82
CA SER A 11 6.04 -7.25 -37.97
C SER A 11 7.26 -6.37 -38.26
N LYS A 12 8.14 -6.17 -37.26
CA LYS A 12 9.25 -5.21 -37.33
C LYS A 12 10.64 -5.86 -37.33
N ILE A 13 10.79 -7.11 -36.88
CA ILE A 13 12.05 -7.86 -36.99
C ILE A 13 12.37 -8.23 -38.44
N ALA A 14 13.64 -8.57 -38.74
CA ALA A 14 14.04 -8.95 -40.07
C ALA A 14 13.38 -10.28 -40.48
N LYS A 15 13.18 -10.48 -41.79
CA LYS A 15 12.61 -11.74 -42.32
C LYS A 15 13.52 -12.95 -42.10
N SER A 16 14.81 -12.71 -41.89
CA SER A 16 15.81 -13.73 -41.52
C SER A 16 15.71 -14.15 -40.06
N ASP A 17 15.11 -13.32 -39.21
CA ASP A 17 14.93 -13.61 -37.79
C ASP A 17 13.64 -14.40 -37.58
N SER A 18 13.50 -15.03 -36.42
CA SER A 18 12.28 -15.77 -36.06
C SER A 18 11.73 -15.31 -34.71
N LEU A 19 10.41 -15.38 -34.55
CA LEU A 19 9.75 -15.18 -33.26
C LEU A 19 9.39 -16.54 -32.65
N CYS A 20 10.00 -16.87 -31.51
CA CYS A 20 9.62 -18.02 -30.70
C CYS A 20 8.57 -17.60 -29.65
N VAL A 21 7.45 -18.33 -29.57
CA VAL A 21 6.35 -18.05 -28.62
C VAL A 21 6.06 -19.25 -27.74
N CYS A 22 5.84 -18.98 -26.45
CA CYS A 22 5.33 -19.93 -25.46
C CYS A 22 4.11 -19.29 -24.79
N GLU A 23 2.95 -19.96 -24.87
CA GLU A 23 1.68 -19.51 -24.31
C GLU A 23 0.94 -20.72 -23.74
N LEU A 24 0.53 -20.63 -22.47
CA LEU A 24 -0.12 -21.72 -21.74
C LEU A 24 -1.54 -21.99 -22.30
N SER A 25 -2.25 -20.93 -22.71
CA SER A 25 -3.57 -21.08 -23.31
C SER A 25 -3.46 -21.51 -24.77
N LYS A 26 -3.70 -22.80 -25.04
CA LYS A 26 -3.73 -23.37 -26.39
C LYS A 26 -4.74 -22.67 -27.30
N GLU A 27 -5.90 -22.30 -26.76
CA GLU A 27 -6.92 -21.56 -27.49
C GLU A 27 -6.39 -20.20 -27.94
N ARG A 28 -5.83 -19.43 -27.00
CA ARG A 28 -5.25 -18.12 -27.28
C ARG A 28 -4.11 -18.22 -28.29
N LEU A 29 -3.23 -19.20 -28.14
CA LEU A 29 -2.14 -19.43 -29.08
C LEU A 29 -2.68 -19.75 -30.48
N GLY A 30 -3.67 -20.65 -30.60
CA GLY A 30 -4.28 -21.00 -31.88
C GLY A 30 -4.93 -19.80 -32.57
N GLN A 31 -5.68 -18.99 -31.81
CA GLN A 31 -6.25 -17.75 -32.32
C GLN A 31 -5.16 -16.78 -32.78
N TRP A 32 -4.06 -16.64 -32.04
CA TRP A 32 -2.97 -15.75 -32.41
C TRP A 32 -2.29 -16.20 -33.69
N LEU A 33 -1.96 -17.49 -33.81
CA LEU A 33 -1.31 -18.06 -34.99
C LEU A 33 -2.15 -17.83 -36.27
N GLY A 34 -3.48 -17.91 -36.18
CA GLY A 34 -4.38 -17.67 -37.30
C GLY A 34 -4.40 -16.22 -37.80
N GLN A 35 -3.91 -15.25 -37.01
CA GLN A 35 -3.99 -13.82 -37.33
C GLN A 35 -2.66 -13.06 -37.16
N ALA A 36 -1.58 -13.77 -36.82
CA ALA A 36 -0.29 -13.15 -36.52
C ALA A 36 0.18 -12.33 -37.74
N PRO A 37 0.42 -11.02 -37.59
CA PRO A 37 0.91 -10.16 -38.66
C PRO A 37 2.43 -10.29 -38.81
N GLY A 38 2.95 -9.94 -39.99
CA GLY A 38 4.37 -10.02 -40.31
C GLY A 38 4.75 -11.23 -41.15
N LYS A 39 6.02 -11.27 -41.57
CA LYS A 39 6.57 -12.31 -42.48
C LYS A 39 7.69 -13.14 -41.86
N ALA A 40 8.19 -12.77 -40.68
CA ALA A 40 9.17 -13.57 -39.96
C ALA A 40 8.59 -14.94 -39.56
N PRO A 41 9.36 -16.03 -39.66
CA PRO A 41 8.94 -17.36 -39.19
C PRO A 41 8.52 -17.34 -37.71
N ILE A 42 7.50 -18.14 -37.39
CA ILE A 42 7.06 -18.38 -36.02
C ILE A 42 7.54 -19.76 -35.59
N LYS A 43 8.11 -19.85 -34.40
CA LYS A 43 8.39 -21.11 -33.71
C LYS A 43 7.50 -21.20 -32.47
N VAL A 44 6.91 -22.35 -32.24
CA VAL A 44 6.07 -22.59 -31.06
C VAL A 44 6.86 -23.47 -30.10
N ALA A 45 7.07 -22.97 -28.89
CA ALA A 45 7.68 -23.69 -27.78
C ALA A 45 6.60 -24.15 -26.80
N GLN A 46 6.77 -25.33 -26.21
CA GLN A 46 5.89 -25.86 -25.16
C GLN A 46 6.29 -25.38 -23.77
N THR A 47 7.56 -24.99 -23.60
CA THR A 47 8.12 -24.57 -22.32
C THR A 47 8.95 -23.29 -22.47
N PRO A 48 9.09 -22.47 -21.40
CA PRO A 48 10.05 -21.37 -21.40
C PRO A 48 11.48 -21.80 -21.73
N LYS A 49 11.93 -22.95 -21.23
CA LYS A 49 13.24 -23.56 -21.59
C LYS A 49 13.43 -23.65 -23.10
N GLU A 50 12.48 -24.19 -23.85
CA GLU A 50 12.56 -24.27 -25.32
C GLU A 50 12.64 -22.90 -26.01
N VAL A 51 12.13 -21.83 -25.37
CA VAL A 51 12.22 -20.45 -25.90
C VAL A 51 13.66 -19.96 -25.83
N ILE A 52 14.32 -20.05 -24.67
CA ILE A 52 15.68 -19.49 -24.50
C ILE A 52 16.73 -20.26 -25.31
N GLU A 53 16.51 -21.56 -25.51
CA GLU A 53 17.38 -22.42 -26.33
C GLU A 53 17.48 -21.94 -27.78
N GLN A 54 16.46 -21.23 -28.25
CA GLN A 54 16.30 -20.80 -29.64
C GLN A 54 16.29 -19.28 -29.84
N SER A 55 16.49 -18.49 -28.79
CA SER A 55 16.30 -17.03 -28.81
C SER A 55 17.49 -16.29 -28.20
N ASP A 56 17.95 -15.20 -28.82
CA ASP A 56 19.00 -14.34 -28.25
C ASP A 56 18.43 -13.27 -27.32
N VAL A 57 17.20 -12.84 -27.59
CA VAL A 57 16.43 -11.87 -26.80
C VAL A 57 15.11 -12.50 -26.40
N VAL A 58 14.78 -12.44 -25.11
CA VAL A 58 13.52 -12.97 -24.56
C VAL A 58 12.75 -11.86 -23.90
N PHE A 59 11.49 -11.70 -24.31
CA PHE A 59 10.51 -10.85 -23.65
C PHE A 59 9.59 -11.69 -22.78
N THR A 60 9.35 -11.26 -21.55
CA THR A 60 8.34 -11.83 -20.66
C THR A 60 7.28 -10.77 -20.35
N MET A 61 5.99 -11.18 -20.40
CA MET A 61 4.84 -10.29 -20.19
C MET A 61 3.69 -11.07 -19.56
N LEU A 62 3.74 -11.21 -18.25
CA LEU A 62 2.96 -12.14 -17.44
C LEU A 62 2.09 -11.40 -16.39
N PRO A 63 1.07 -12.06 -15.82
CA PRO A 63 0.12 -11.39 -14.93
C PRO A 63 0.64 -11.03 -13.53
N ALA A 64 1.64 -11.75 -13.00
CA ALA A 64 2.07 -11.60 -11.60
C ALA A 64 3.52 -12.07 -11.37
N GLY A 65 4.13 -11.63 -10.26
CA GLY A 65 5.50 -11.99 -9.86
C GLY A 65 5.74 -13.49 -9.77
N ALA A 66 4.81 -14.24 -9.18
CA ALA A 66 4.92 -15.70 -9.08
C ALA A 66 5.02 -16.40 -10.46
N HIS A 67 4.30 -15.88 -11.47
CA HIS A 67 4.38 -16.43 -12.83
C HIS A 67 5.72 -16.11 -13.49
N VAL A 68 6.26 -14.90 -13.27
CA VAL A 68 7.59 -14.53 -13.76
C VAL A 68 8.66 -15.39 -13.08
N ALA A 69 8.56 -15.59 -11.76
CA ALA A 69 9.46 -16.46 -11.02
C ALA A 69 9.45 -17.89 -11.58
N ASP A 70 8.28 -18.51 -11.76
CA ASP A 70 8.17 -19.85 -12.34
C ASP A 70 8.75 -19.91 -13.77
N VAL A 71 8.36 -18.99 -14.65
CA VAL A 71 8.89 -18.92 -16.03
C VAL A 71 10.40 -18.76 -16.08
N MET A 72 11.00 -18.04 -15.13
CA MET A 72 12.44 -17.85 -15.07
C MET A 72 13.16 -19.04 -14.41
N THR A 73 12.69 -19.51 -13.26
CA THR A 73 13.48 -20.35 -12.34
C THR A 73 12.94 -21.77 -12.16
N ASN A 74 11.85 -22.17 -12.82
CA ASN A 74 11.37 -23.55 -12.71
C ASN A 74 12.50 -24.53 -13.11
N PRO A 75 12.82 -25.53 -12.27
CA PRO A 75 14.00 -26.37 -12.47
C PRO A 75 13.93 -27.26 -13.72
N THR A 76 12.73 -27.50 -14.24
CA THR A 76 12.52 -28.37 -15.40
C THR A 76 12.16 -27.54 -16.64
N THR A 77 11.27 -26.57 -16.50
CA THR A 77 10.68 -25.85 -17.65
C THR A 77 11.10 -24.39 -17.77
N GLY A 78 11.80 -23.84 -16.77
CA GLY A 78 12.14 -22.42 -16.70
C GLY A 78 13.21 -21.98 -17.69
N LEU A 79 13.30 -20.68 -17.96
CA LEU A 79 14.31 -20.11 -18.84
C LEU A 79 15.73 -20.42 -18.36
N LEU A 80 15.95 -20.44 -17.04
CA LEU A 80 17.26 -20.69 -16.44
C LEU A 80 17.57 -22.18 -16.24
N SER A 81 16.68 -23.11 -16.63
CA SER A 81 16.95 -24.56 -16.61
C SER A 81 17.46 -25.12 -17.95
N ALA A 82 17.67 -24.25 -18.94
CA ALA A 82 18.35 -24.62 -20.18
C ALA A 82 19.83 -24.97 -19.91
N ASP A 83 20.40 -25.81 -20.77
CA ASP A 83 21.80 -26.20 -20.63
C ASP A 83 22.73 -24.98 -20.78
N ALA A 84 23.89 -25.02 -20.12
CA ALA A 84 24.81 -23.87 -20.04
C ALA A 84 25.26 -23.35 -21.42
N CYS A 85 25.27 -24.19 -22.46
CA CYS A 85 25.56 -23.76 -23.84
C CYS A 85 24.50 -22.80 -24.41
N HIS A 86 23.25 -22.92 -23.97
CA HIS A 86 22.14 -22.05 -24.34
C HIS A 86 22.05 -20.80 -23.46
N LEU A 87 22.76 -20.73 -22.34
CA LEU A 87 22.71 -19.63 -21.37
C LEU A 87 23.92 -18.70 -21.46
N LYS A 88 24.28 -18.29 -22.69
CA LYS A 88 25.37 -17.34 -22.94
C LYS A 88 24.90 -16.21 -23.84
N LYS A 89 25.34 -14.99 -23.55
CA LYS A 89 25.09 -13.78 -24.37
C LYS A 89 23.60 -13.47 -24.58
N LYS A 90 22.73 -13.82 -23.63
CA LYS A 90 21.27 -13.64 -23.72
C LYS A 90 20.83 -12.28 -23.17
N LEU A 91 19.76 -11.73 -23.73
CA LEU A 91 19.08 -10.54 -23.21
C LEU A 91 17.67 -10.89 -22.73
N PHE A 92 17.41 -10.68 -21.44
CA PHE A 92 16.11 -10.89 -20.80
C PHE A 92 15.44 -9.53 -20.57
N LEU A 93 14.28 -9.32 -21.16
CA LEU A 93 13.48 -8.10 -21.09
C LEU A 93 12.17 -8.39 -20.36
N GLU A 94 12.15 -8.14 -19.05
CA GLU A 94 10.97 -8.37 -18.20
C GLU A 94 10.03 -7.16 -18.26
N CYS A 95 8.90 -7.32 -18.95
CA CYS A 95 7.97 -6.23 -19.25
C CYS A 95 6.73 -6.21 -18.34
N SER A 96 6.61 -7.18 -17.43
CA SER A 96 5.52 -7.30 -16.47
C SER A 96 5.66 -6.28 -15.34
N THR A 97 4.55 -5.97 -14.67
CA THR A 97 4.59 -5.25 -13.40
C THR A 97 4.58 -6.27 -12.26
N ILE A 98 5.72 -6.43 -11.58
CA ILE A 98 5.93 -7.37 -10.47
C ILE A 98 6.50 -6.65 -9.24
N ASP A 99 6.62 -7.36 -8.13
CA ASP A 99 7.34 -6.86 -6.96
C ASP A 99 8.85 -6.76 -7.23
N ILE A 100 9.48 -5.80 -6.57
CA ILE A 100 10.89 -5.46 -6.77
C ILE A 100 11.79 -6.62 -6.29
N GLU A 101 11.40 -7.33 -5.24
CA GLU A 101 12.17 -8.43 -4.66
C GLU A 101 12.31 -9.60 -5.63
N THR A 102 11.21 -10.00 -6.26
CA THR A 102 11.21 -11.06 -7.27
C THR A 102 12.10 -10.68 -8.45
N SER A 103 12.00 -9.43 -8.93
CA SER A 103 12.85 -8.94 -10.01
C SER A 103 14.34 -8.98 -9.65
N LEU A 104 14.70 -8.47 -8.47
CA LEU A 104 16.09 -8.48 -7.98
C LEU A 104 16.62 -9.91 -7.76
N HIS A 105 15.78 -10.81 -7.26
CA HIS A 105 16.13 -12.22 -7.10
C HIS A 105 16.48 -12.85 -8.46
N ILE A 106 15.64 -12.65 -9.47
CA ILE A 106 15.87 -13.17 -10.82
C ILE A 106 17.12 -12.53 -11.45
N ALA A 107 17.28 -11.22 -11.34
CA ALA A 107 18.46 -10.50 -11.81
C ALA A 107 19.74 -11.09 -11.20
N SER A 108 19.73 -11.44 -9.91
CA SER A 108 20.86 -12.07 -9.23
C SER A 108 21.23 -13.46 -9.78
N GLN A 109 20.26 -14.22 -10.30
CA GLN A 109 20.52 -15.50 -10.95
C GLN A 109 21.08 -15.29 -12.36
N VAL A 110 20.49 -14.38 -13.15
CA VAL A 110 20.97 -14.06 -14.50
C VAL A 110 22.39 -13.52 -14.49
N LYS A 111 22.75 -12.72 -13.47
CA LYS A 111 24.09 -12.17 -13.29
C LYS A 111 25.19 -13.23 -13.16
N LYS A 112 24.85 -14.47 -12.77
CA LYS A 112 25.79 -15.60 -12.69
C LYS A 112 26.12 -16.21 -14.06
N LEU A 113 25.33 -15.89 -15.08
CA LEU A 113 25.48 -16.44 -16.43
C LEU A 113 26.46 -15.62 -17.26
N GLU A 114 27.12 -16.29 -18.20
CA GLU A 114 28.17 -15.68 -19.01
C GLU A 114 27.60 -14.69 -20.03
N ASN A 115 27.92 -13.40 -19.87
CA ASN A 115 27.52 -12.32 -20.78
C ASN A 115 25.99 -12.15 -20.96
N CYS A 116 25.18 -12.59 -20.00
CA CYS A 116 23.74 -12.39 -20.01
C CYS A 116 23.36 -11.06 -19.36
N VAL A 117 22.27 -10.45 -19.84
CA VAL A 117 21.76 -9.17 -19.34
C VAL A 117 20.30 -9.32 -18.97
N PHE A 118 19.94 -8.90 -17.76
CA PHE A 118 18.55 -8.80 -17.31
C PHE A 118 18.14 -7.33 -17.19
N VAL A 119 16.96 -7.00 -17.71
CA VAL A 119 16.39 -5.65 -17.73
C VAL A 119 14.94 -5.74 -17.27
N ASP A 120 14.58 -4.93 -16.27
CA ASP A 120 13.19 -4.65 -15.98
C ASP A 120 12.72 -3.48 -16.84
N ALA A 121 11.72 -3.72 -17.70
CA ALA A 121 11.16 -2.75 -18.63
C ALA A 121 9.62 -2.74 -18.59
N PRO A 122 8.98 -2.58 -17.40
CA PRO A 122 7.54 -2.53 -17.30
C PRO A 122 6.90 -1.48 -18.20
N VAL A 123 5.70 -1.79 -18.68
CA VAL A 123 5.04 -1.03 -19.73
C VAL A 123 3.81 -0.24 -19.25
N SER A 124 3.49 0.84 -19.97
CA SER A 124 2.26 1.63 -19.82
C SER A 124 1.60 1.88 -21.18
N GLY A 125 0.27 2.08 -21.20
CA GLY A 125 -0.52 2.31 -22.43
C GLY A 125 -1.57 1.21 -22.73
N GLY A 126 -1.63 0.17 -21.91
CA GLY A 126 -2.67 -0.86 -21.97
C GLY A 126 -2.70 -1.65 -23.29
N VAL A 127 -3.76 -2.46 -23.46
CA VAL A 127 -3.88 -3.38 -24.61
C VAL A 127 -3.84 -2.62 -25.93
N GLN A 128 -4.44 -1.44 -25.99
CA GLN A 128 -4.41 -0.59 -27.18
C GLN A 128 -3.00 -0.15 -27.54
N GLY A 129 -2.22 0.33 -26.56
CA GLY A 129 -0.83 0.72 -26.78
C GLY A 129 0.02 -0.45 -27.26
N ALA A 130 -0.20 -1.65 -26.71
CA ALA A 130 0.49 -2.87 -27.11
C ALA A 130 0.15 -3.30 -28.54
N ASN A 131 -1.12 -3.21 -28.94
CA ASN A 131 -1.55 -3.54 -30.30
C ASN A 131 -0.97 -2.54 -31.32
N ASN A 132 -0.90 -1.26 -30.95
CA ASN A 132 -0.40 -0.20 -31.82
C ASN A 132 1.13 -0.07 -31.84
N GLY A 133 1.84 -0.80 -30.97
CA GLY A 133 3.29 -0.65 -30.82
C GLY A 133 3.70 0.74 -30.32
N THR A 134 2.89 1.30 -29.40
CA THR A 134 3.03 2.68 -28.89
C THR A 134 3.16 2.74 -27.37
N LEU A 135 3.55 1.63 -26.74
CA LEU A 135 3.75 1.57 -25.31
C LEU A 135 4.80 2.58 -24.84
N SER A 136 4.63 3.03 -23.60
CA SER A 136 5.69 3.64 -22.82
C SER A 136 6.41 2.55 -22.02
N LEU A 137 7.73 2.60 -21.95
CA LEU A 137 8.55 1.63 -21.22
C LEU A 137 9.43 2.36 -20.21
N MET A 138 9.41 1.89 -18.97
CA MET A 138 10.21 2.41 -17.86
C MET A 138 11.33 1.41 -17.61
N VAL A 139 12.58 1.76 -17.94
CA VAL A 139 13.67 0.80 -18.08
C VAL A 139 14.67 0.95 -16.93
N GLY A 140 14.77 -0.08 -16.08
CA GLY A 140 15.86 -0.27 -15.15
C GLY A 140 16.93 -1.17 -15.75
N CYS A 141 18.19 -0.70 -15.81
CA CYS A 141 19.30 -1.51 -16.31
C CYS A 141 20.65 -1.08 -15.71
N GLU A 142 21.68 -1.89 -15.87
CA GLU A 142 22.96 -1.68 -15.17
C GLU A 142 23.73 -0.43 -15.60
N SER A 143 23.53 0.07 -16.82
CA SER A 143 24.27 1.24 -17.33
C SER A 143 23.61 1.90 -18.53
N ASP A 144 23.97 3.17 -18.78
CA ASP A 144 23.58 3.89 -20.00
C ASP A 144 23.99 3.15 -21.29
N ALA A 145 25.15 2.48 -21.30
CA ALA A 145 25.59 1.72 -22.46
C ALA A 145 24.66 0.53 -22.77
N VAL A 146 24.18 -0.17 -21.73
CA VAL A 146 23.15 -1.21 -21.87
C VAL A 146 21.86 -0.59 -22.38
N PHE A 147 21.41 0.52 -21.80
CA PHE A 147 20.20 1.22 -22.24
C PHE A 147 20.24 1.59 -23.73
N GLN A 148 21.35 2.19 -24.21
CA GLN A 148 21.51 2.56 -25.61
C GLN A 148 21.47 1.34 -26.54
N ARG A 149 22.05 0.22 -26.12
CA ARG A 149 22.03 -1.04 -26.89
C ARG A 149 20.62 -1.62 -27.00
N ILE A 150 19.82 -1.58 -25.93
CA ILE A 150 18.50 -2.23 -25.90
C ILE A 150 17.36 -1.34 -26.40
N LYS A 151 17.52 -0.01 -26.37
CA LYS A 151 16.47 0.94 -26.77
C LYS A 151 15.90 0.65 -28.17
N PRO A 152 16.69 0.36 -29.22
CA PRO A 152 16.15 0.00 -30.53
C PRO A 152 15.28 -1.27 -30.51
N ILE A 153 15.57 -2.23 -29.63
CA ILE A 153 14.77 -3.46 -29.46
C ILE A 153 13.44 -3.13 -28.77
N LEU A 154 13.48 -2.27 -27.74
CA LEU A 154 12.26 -1.81 -27.06
C LEU A 154 11.34 -0.97 -27.98
N CYS A 155 11.90 -0.25 -28.97
CA CYS A 155 11.14 0.44 -30.03
C CYS A 155 10.30 -0.50 -30.91
N LEU A 156 10.53 -1.82 -30.86
CA LEU A 156 9.64 -2.77 -31.52
C LEU A 156 8.23 -2.71 -30.94
N VAL A 157 8.09 -2.43 -29.64
CA VAL A 157 6.79 -2.45 -28.93
C VAL A 157 6.35 -1.08 -28.39
N GLY A 158 7.26 -0.11 -28.32
CA GLY A 158 7.00 1.23 -27.80
C GLY A 158 7.38 2.36 -28.75
N ARG A 159 6.98 3.59 -28.38
CA ARG A 159 7.44 4.79 -29.08
C ARG A 159 8.85 5.16 -28.59
N SER A 160 9.73 5.56 -29.51
CA SER A 160 11.13 5.85 -29.18
C SER A 160 11.29 6.96 -28.11
N GLU A 161 10.42 7.96 -28.18
CA GLU A 161 10.32 9.07 -27.23
C GLU A 161 9.74 8.67 -25.86
N ASN A 162 9.05 7.53 -25.78
CA ASN A 162 8.40 7.03 -24.56
C ASN A 162 9.16 5.83 -23.93
N ILE A 163 10.43 5.65 -24.28
CA ILE A 163 11.33 4.68 -23.64
C ILE A 163 12.24 5.47 -22.70
N PHE A 164 12.00 5.32 -21.40
CA PHE A 164 12.65 6.08 -20.33
C PHE A 164 13.73 5.23 -19.67
N HIS A 165 14.95 5.78 -19.56
CA HIS A 165 15.99 5.18 -18.70
C HIS A 165 15.74 5.64 -17.26
N CYS A 166 15.27 4.72 -16.41
CA CYS A 166 14.85 5.02 -15.05
C CYS A 166 15.97 4.84 -14.01
N GLY A 167 17.13 4.33 -14.41
CA GLY A 167 18.30 4.11 -13.56
C GLY A 167 18.69 2.64 -13.50
N GLY A 168 19.26 2.23 -12.36
CA GLY A 168 19.79 0.89 -12.12
C GLY A 168 18.75 -0.24 -12.19
N PRO A 169 19.16 -1.49 -11.94
CA PRO A 169 18.24 -2.62 -11.83
C PRO A 169 17.07 -2.35 -10.86
N SER A 170 15.86 -2.74 -11.25
CA SER A 170 14.56 -2.50 -10.60
C SER A 170 14.03 -1.06 -10.62
N ALA A 171 14.79 -0.08 -11.12
CA ALA A 171 14.35 1.31 -11.15
C ALA A 171 13.17 1.54 -12.12
N GLY A 172 13.05 0.71 -13.16
CA GLY A 172 11.87 0.71 -14.05
C GLY A 172 10.62 0.27 -13.32
N LEU A 173 10.71 -0.81 -12.53
CA LEU A 173 9.62 -1.29 -11.66
C LEU A 173 9.23 -0.28 -10.59
N ALA A 174 10.19 0.30 -9.87
CA ALA A 174 9.91 1.34 -8.89
C ALA A 174 9.17 2.53 -9.53
N THR A 175 9.65 3.01 -10.69
CA THR A 175 8.99 4.06 -11.46
C THR A 175 7.56 3.67 -11.85
N LYS A 176 7.36 2.44 -12.31
CA LYS A 176 6.02 1.95 -12.70
C LYS A 176 5.06 1.87 -11.53
N GLN A 177 5.52 1.37 -10.38
CA GLN A 177 4.70 1.25 -9.17
C GLN A 177 4.29 2.64 -8.67
N ILE A 178 5.23 3.61 -8.64
CA ILE A 178 4.94 5.00 -8.27
C ILE A 178 3.94 5.64 -9.25
N ASN A 179 4.13 5.44 -10.56
CA ASN A 179 3.18 5.91 -11.58
C ASN A 179 1.77 5.33 -11.35
N ASN A 180 1.67 4.04 -11.08
CA ASN A 180 0.38 3.40 -10.86
C ASN A 180 -0.28 3.87 -9.57
N TYR A 181 0.49 4.10 -8.50
CA TYR A 181 -0.01 4.70 -7.26
C TYR A 181 -0.62 6.09 -7.52
N LEU A 182 0.09 6.96 -8.24
CA LEU A 182 -0.42 8.28 -8.62
C LEU A 182 -1.65 8.19 -9.52
N SER A 183 -1.68 7.22 -10.44
CA SER A 183 -2.85 6.97 -11.29
C SER A 183 -4.09 6.59 -10.46
N CYS A 184 -3.94 5.73 -9.45
CA CYS A 184 -5.03 5.37 -8.53
C CYS A 184 -5.55 6.60 -7.75
N ILE A 185 -4.66 7.43 -7.21
CA ILE A 185 -5.05 8.68 -6.52
C ILE A 185 -5.83 9.59 -7.46
N THR A 186 -5.26 9.89 -8.63
CA THR A 186 -5.85 10.85 -9.57
C THR A 186 -7.14 10.32 -10.19
N MET A 187 -7.31 9.01 -10.33
CA MET A 187 -8.56 8.42 -10.81
C MET A 187 -9.69 8.62 -9.80
N ILE A 188 -9.45 8.37 -8.50
CA ILE A 188 -10.43 8.65 -7.44
C ILE A 188 -10.83 10.13 -7.46
N GLY A 189 -9.84 11.03 -7.45
CA GLY A 189 -10.09 12.47 -7.52
C GLY A 189 -10.84 12.87 -8.79
N THR A 190 -10.51 12.29 -9.94
CA THR A 190 -11.22 12.54 -11.22
C THR A 190 -12.69 12.12 -11.12
N CYS A 191 -12.96 10.93 -10.56
CA CYS A 191 -14.34 10.48 -10.34
C CYS A 191 -15.13 11.46 -9.47
N GLU A 192 -14.53 11.97 -8.38
CA GLU A 192 -15.17 12.92 -7.47
C GLU A 192 -15.45 14.27 -8.12
N VAL A 193 -14.45 14.88 -8.78
CA VAL A 193 -14.64 16.22 -9.37
C VAL A 193 -15.59 16.20 -10.56
N MET A 194 -15.60 15.12 -11.35
CA MET A 194 -16.56 14.96 -12.44
C MET A 194 -17.98 14.79 -11.91
N ALA A 195 -18.18 14.01 -10.84
CA ALA A 195 -19.48 13.87 -10.19
C ALA A 195 -19.96 15.18 -9.54
N LEU A 196 -19.04 15.95 -8.93
CA LEU A 196 -19.33 17.29 -8.41
C LEU A 196 -19.77 18.24 -9.54
N GLY A 197 -19.07 18.22 -10.67
CA GLY A 197 -19.42 19.02 -11.84
C GLY A 197 -20.81 18.70 -12.38
N GLU A 198 -21.14 17.42 -12.57
CA GLU A 198 -22.47 16.97 -12.98
C GLU A 198 -23.56 17.45 -12.00
N ARG A 199 -23.35 17.31 -10.69
CA ARG A 199 -24.29 17.79 -9.65
C ARG A 199 -24.42 19.32 -9.62
N SER A 200 -23.38 20.03 -10.05
CA SER A 200 -23.38 21.48 -10.20
C SER A 200 -24.05 21.94 -11.51
N GLY A 201 -24.58 21.02 -12.32
CA GLY A 201 -25.23 21.32 -13.60
C GLY A 201 -24.26 21.61 -14.75
N LEU A 202 -22.97 21.26 -14.61
CA LEU A 202 -21.97 21.46 -15.66
C LEU A 202 -22.02 20.34 -16.70
N ASP A 203 -21.77 20.70 -17.95
CA ASP A 203 -21.55 19.72 -19.02
C ASP A 203 -20.21 18.99 -18.80
N PRO A 204 -20.21 17.64 -18.71
CA PRO A 204 -18.99 16.88 -18.41
C PRO A 204 -17.89 17.05 -19.45
N THR A 205 -18.24 17.19 -20.73
CA THR A 205 -17.26 17.34 -21.81
C THR A 205 -16.57 18.70 -21.73
N LYS A 206 -17.35 19.78 -21.48
CA LYS A 206 -16.80 21.12 -21.24
C LYS A 206 -15.93 21.14 -19.99
N LEU A 207 -16.39 20.57 -18.87
CA LEU A 207 -15.59 20.50 -17.65
C LEU A 207 -14.28 19.75 -17.86
N ALA A 208 -14.31 18.58 -18.49
CA ALA A 208 -13.10 17.81 -18.79
C ALA A 208 -12.14 18.57 -19.72
N SER A 209 -12.66 19.35 -20.67
CA SER A 209 -11.81 20.19 -21.54
C SER A 209 -11.05 21.26 -20.76
N VAL A 210 -11.70 21.89 -19.76
CA VAL A 210 -11.08 22.86 -18.87
C VAL A 210 -10.04 22.17 -17.97
N LEU A 211 -10.41 21.06 -17.32
CA LEU A 211 -9.51 20.33 -16.43
C LEU A 211 -8.25 19.86 -17.15
N ARG A 212 -8.37 19.34 -18.37
CA ARG A 212 -7.26 18.79 -19.16
C ARG A 212 -6.11 19.76 -19.36
N VAL A 213 -6.40 21.04 -19.56
CA VAL A 213 -5.39 22.08 -19.88
C VAL A 213 -5.10 23.03 -18.72
N SER A 214 -5.82 22.88 -17.60
CA SER A 214 -5.63 23.68 -16.39
C SER A 214 -4.79 22.93 -15.35
N THR A 215 -4.59 23.53 -14.18
CA THR A 215 -3.78 22.95 -13.09
C THR A 215 -4.33 21.65 -12.49
N GLY A 216 -5.59 21.30 -12.76
CA GLY A 216 -6.17 19.98 -12.43
C GLY A 216 -5.87 18.88 -13.46
N GLY A 217 -5.11 19.19 -14.51
CA GLY A 217 -4.86 18.30 -15.64
C GLY A 217 -4.06 17.06 -15.27
N CYS A 218 -4.58 15.89 -15.63
CA CYS A 218 -3.87 14.62 -15.58
C CYS A 218 -4.42 13.67 -16.65
N TYR A 219 -3.72 12.56 -16.89
CA TYR A 219 -4.13 11.54 -17.87
C TYR A 219 -5.54 11.01 -17.59
N ASN A 220 -5.91 10.84 -16.31
CA ASN A 220 -7.23 10.35 -15.91
C ASN A 220 -8.33 11.40 -16.09
N ALA A 221 -8.06 12.69 -15.87
CA ALA A 221 -9.01 13.77 -16.16
C ALA A 221 -9.25 13.96 -17.67
N GLY A 222 -8.25 13.62 -18.50
CA GLY A 222 -8.29 13.74 -19.95
C GLY A 222 -8.70 12.46 -20.66
N ASP A 223 -7.73 11.59 -20.92
CA ASP A 223 -7.85 10.47 -21.87
C ASP A 223 -8.59 9.27 -21.29
N GLN A 224 -8.42 9.00 -19.99
CA GLN A 224 -9.13 7.93 -19.27
C GLN A 224 -10.27 8.47 -18.38
N ASN A 225 -10.91 9.56 -18.80
CA ASN A 225 -11.98 10.17 -18.03
C ASN A 225 -13.12 9.17 -17.73
N PRO A 226 -13.59 9.06 -16.48
CA PRO A 226 -14.57 8.05 -16.06
C PRO A 226 -16.02 8.37 -16.49
N VAL A 227 -16.25 9.48 -17.20
CA VAL A 227 -17.56 9.85 -17.73
C VAL A 227 -17.71 9.41 -19.19
N LYS A 228 -18.75 8.63 -19.47
CA LYS A 228 -19.07 8.15 -20.81
C LYS A 228 -19.32 9.34 -21.75
N GLY A 229 -18.71 9.30 -22.94
CA GLY A 229 -18.82 10.37 -23.94
C GLY A 229 -17.75 11.46 -23.87
N VAL A 230 -16.96 11.55 -22.78
CA VAL A 230 -15.88 12.56 -22.66
C VAL A 230 -14.65 12.18 -23.48
N SER A 231 -14.25 10.90 -23.47
CA SER A 231 -13.12 10.39 -24.24
C SER A 231 -13.49 9.06 -24.88
N SER A 232 -13.25 8.93 -26.19
CA SER A 232 -13.42 7.66 -26.92
C SER A 232 -12.37 6.61 -26.54
N LEU A 233 -11.24 7.03 -25.98
CA LEU A 233 -10.17 6.15 -25.52
C LEU A 233 -10.42 5.59 -24.11
N SER A 234 -11.34 6.20 -23.35
CA SER A 234 -11.65 5.80 -21.99
C SER A 234 -12.40 4.48 -21.93
N SER A 235 -12.15 3.68 -20.89
CA SER A 235 -12.95 2.51 -20.55
C SER A 235 -14.44 2.84 -20.31
N ALA A 236 -14.78 4.07 -19.90
CA ALA A 236 -16.16 4.52 -19.75
C ALA A 236 -16.95 4.50 -21.07
N SER A 237 -16.28 4.61 -22.22
CA SER A 237 -16.93 4.53 -23.54
C SER A 237 -17.49 3.14 -23.86
N ARG A 238 -16.96 2.09 -23.21
CA ARG A 238 -17.35 0.69 -23.36
C ARG A 238 -17.92 0.11 -22.07
N ASP A 239 -18.62 0.93 -21.30
CA ASP A 239 -19.27 0.50 -20.04
C ASP A 239 -18.32 -0.21 -19.07
N PHE A 240 -17.07 0.27 -19.05
CA PHE A 240 -15.95 -0.21 -18.22
C PHE A 240 -15.55 -1.66 -18.48
N GLU A 241 -15.93 -2.22 -19.63
CA GLU A 241 -15.52 -3.56 -20.06
C GLU A 241 -14.08 -3.57 -20.58
N GLY A 242 -13.31 -4.54 -20.05
CA GLY A 242 -11.87 -4.65 -20.29
C GLY A 242 -11.08 -3.53 -19.61
N GLY A 243 -9.92 -3.20 -20.16
CA GLY A 243 -9.05 -2.16 -19.60
C GLY A 243 -8.22 -2.65 -18.42
N PHE A 244 -7.97 -1.75 -17.45
CA PHE A 244 -7.20 -2.05 -16.26
C PHE A 244 -8.15 -2.39 -15.11
N VAL A 245 -8.46 -3.68 -14.96
CA VAL A 245 -9.50 -4.12 -14.03
C VAL A 245 -9.17 -3.79 -12.58
N THR A 246 -10.20 -3.53 -11.79
CA THR A 246 -10.12 -3.03 -10.41
C THR A 246 -9.24 -3.91 -9.51
N GLU A 247 -9.30 -5.22 -9.68
CA GLU A 247 -8.50 -6.18 -8.93
C GLU A 247 -7.00 -6.06 -9.23
N MET A 248 -6.65 -5.81 -10.50
CA MET A 248 -5.27 -5.54 -10.89
C MET A 248 -4.80 -4.18 -10.36
N ALA A 249 -5.67 -3.17 -10.37
CA ALA A 249 -5.37 -1.86 -9.78
C ALA A 249 -5.08 -1.96 -8.28
N LYS A 250 -5.86 -2.75 -7.55
CA LYS A 250 -5.57 -3.08 -6.15
C LYS A 250 -4.20 -3.75 -6.01
N GLY A 251 -3.92 -4.78 -6.82
CA GLY A 251 -2.64 -5.51 -6.74
C GLY A 251 -1.42 -4.61 -6.98
N VAL A 252 -1.45 -3.72 -7.98
CA VAL A 252 -0.34 -2.80 -8.23
C VAL A 252 -0.22 -1.69 -7.18
N LEU A 253 -1.34 -1.28 -6.59
CA LEU A 253 -1.36 -0.34 -5.48
C LEU A 253 -0.69 -0.95 -4.24
N ASP A 254 -1.04 -2.19 -3.90
CA ASP A 254 -0.43 -2.92 -2.79
C ASP A 254 1.10 -3.05 -2.98
N MET A 255 1.55 -3.33 -4.22
CA MET A 255 2.99 -3.34 -4.53
C MET A 255 3.66 -2.00 -4.27
N ALA A 256 3.05 -0.89 -4.68
CA ALA A 256 3.60 0.44 -4.47
C ALA A 256 3.65 0.84 -2.99
N LEU A 257 2.62 0.50 -2.20
CA LEU A 257 2.59 0.76 -0.77
C LEU A 257 3.63 -0.09 -0.02
N ASN A 258 3.75 -1.37 -0.35
CA ASN A 258 4.79 -2.24 0.19
C ASN A 258 6.20 -1.70 -0.15
N HIS A 259 6.39 -1.14 -1.35
CA HIS A 259 7.65 -0.51 -1.71
C HIS A 259 7.91 0.76 -0.88
N ALA A 260 6.89 1.61 -0.70
CA ALA A 260 6.99 2.80 0.12
C ALA A 260 7.43 2.47 1.56
N ASP A 261 6.84 1.44 2.17
CA ASP A 261 7.23 0.97 3.51
C ASP A 261 8.70 0.54 3.57
N LYS A 262 9.17 -0.21 2.57
CA LYS A 262 10.56 -0.70 2.51
C LYS A 262 11.59 0.41 2.37
N VAL A 263 11.24 1.49 1.66
CA VAL A 263 12.14 2.66 1.49
C VAL A 263 11.93 3.72 2.57
N GLY A 264 11.06 3.48 3.55
CA GLY A 264 10.76 4.43 4.62
C GLY A 264 9.99 5.68 4.16
N SER A 265 9.30 5.61 3.02
CA SER A 265 8.48 6.70 2.48
C SER A 265 7.08 6.64 3.06
N ARG A 266 6.64 7.72 3.73
CA ARG A 266 5.30 7.81 4.30
C ARG A 266 4.30 8.27 3.24
N THR A 267 3.25 7.49 3.03
CA THR A 267 2.15 7.84 2.12
C THR A 267 0.96 8.42 2.87
N VAL A 268 0.65 9.70 2.64
CA VAL A 268 -0.48 10.37 3.32
C VAL A 268 -1.83 9.81 2.85
N LEU A 269 -1.98 9.55 1.55
CA LEU A 269 -3.21 9.04 0.95
C LEU A 269 -3.22 7.51 0.82
N GLY A 270 -2.12 6.82 1.18
CA GLY A 270 -1.93 5.40 0.90
C GLY A 270 -3.05 4.52 1.44
N ASN A 271 -3.34 4.64 2.74
CA ASN A 271 -4.39 3.86 3.41
C ASN A 271 -5.77 4.13 2.80
N LEU A 272 -6.12 5.40 2.56
CA LEU A 272 -7.42 5.77 2.00
C LEU A 272 -7.63 5.19 0.60
N VAL A 273 -6.61 5.26 -0.25
CA VAL A 273 -6.66 4.71 -1.61
C VAL A 273 -6.69 3.18 -1.59
N SER A 274 -5.92 2.56 -0.68
CA SER A 274 -5.92 1.10 -0.48
C SER A 274 -7.29 0.60 -0.06
N ASP A 275 -7.89 1.22 0.97
CA ASP A 275 -9.22 0.87 1.47
C ASP A 275 -10.30 1.01 0.38
N PHE A 276 -10.22 2.06 -0.44
CA PHE A 276 -11.12 2.26 -1.55
C PHE A 276 -11.03 1.11 -2.56
N TYR A 277 -9.83 0.80 -3.05
CA TYR A 277 -9.66 -0.26 -4.06
C TYR A 277 -9.88 -1.66 -3.49
N ALA A 278 -9.63 -1.88 -2.20
CA ALA A 278 -10.00 -3.13 -1.52
C ALA A 278 -11.52 -3.37 -1.54
N LYS A 279 -12.31 -2.33 -1.24
CA LYS A 279 -13.78 -2.40 -1.33
C LYS A 279 -14.25 -2.52 -2.78
N ALA A 280 -13.67 -1.75 -3.69
CA ALA A 280 -14.02 -1.79 -5.12
C ALA A 280 -13.76 -3.16 -5.75
N ALA A 281 -12.63 -3.81 -5.43
CA ALA A 281 -12.27 -5.11 -6.01
C ALA A 281 -13.29 -6.23 -5.71
N VAL A 282 -14.02 -6.14 -4.59
CA VAL A 282 -15.03 -7.14 -4.20
C VAL A 282 -16.47 -6.70 -4.48
N HIS A 283 -16.69 -5.43 -4.80
CA HIS A 283 -18.03 -4.90 -5.00
C HIS A 283 -18.65 -5.42 -6.32
N PRO A 284 -19.90 -5.95 -6.33
CA PRO A 284 -20.48 -6.59 -7.51
C PRO A 284 -20.54 -5.73 -8.77
N LYS A 285 -20.63 -4.40 -8.64
CA LYS A 285 -20.65 -3.46 -9.78
C LYS A 285 -19.27 -3.07 -10.30
N CYS A 286 -18.20 -3.39 -9.58
CA CYS A 286 -16.83 -2.97 -9.87
C CYS A 286 -15.93 -4.16 -10.21
N LYS A 287 -16.22 -5.34 -9.64
CA LYS A 287 -15.53 -6.59 -9.93
C LYS A 287 -15.51 -6.89 -11.43
N GLY A 288 -14.34 -7.20 -11.96
CA GLY A 288 -14.12 -7.48 -13.39
C GLY A 288 -14.22 -6.25 -14.32
N LYS A 289 -14.52 -5.07 -13.78
CA LYS A 289 -14.58 -3.81 -14.53
C LYS A 289 -13.30 -2.99 -14.34
N ASP A 290 -13.07 -2.07 -15.26
CA ASP A 290 -11.98 -1.10 -15.19
C ASP A 290 -11.98 -0.30 -13.87
N PHE A 291 -10.78 -0.02 -13.34
CA PHE A 291 -10.57 0.70 -12.07
C PHE A 291 -11.11 2.14 -12.06
N SER A 292 -11.48 2.68 -13.23
CA SER A 292 -12.17 3.96 -13.42
C SER A 292 -13.68 3.91 -13.23
N VAL A 293 -14.27 2.72 -12.97
CA VAL A 293 -15.67 2.65 -12.56
C VAL A 293 -15.91 3.66 -11.44
N ARG A 294 -16.91 4.52 -11.61
CA ARG A 294 -17.30 5.57 -10.66
C ARG A 294 -17.90 4.96 -9.40
N ALA A 295 -17.07 4.25 -8.65
CA ALA A 295 -17.44 3.63 -7.41
C ALA A 295 -17.60 4.69 -6.32
N SER A 296 -16.91 5.84 -6.38
CA SER A 296 -17.06 6.90 -5.38
C SER A 296 -18.51 7.41 -5.27
N ALA A 297 -19.26 7.54 -6.36
CA ALA A 297 -20.67 7.97 -6.30
C ALA A 297 -21.64 6.89 -5.76
N SER A 298 -21.31 5.60 -5.91
CA SER A 298 -22.12 4.47 -5.41
C SER A 298 -21.60 3.85 -4.10
N MET A 299 -20.40 4.19 -3.69
CA MET A 299 -19.76 3.84 -2.40
C MET A 299 -19.79 5.03 -1.43
N SER A 300 -20.14 6.24 -1.93
CA SER A 300 -20.55 7.41 -1.14
C SER A 300 -21.95 7.26 -0.54
N THR A 301 -22.71 6.22 -0.89
CA THR A 301 -23.57 5.67 0.15
C THR A 301 -22.62 4.99 1.10
N SER A 302 -22.24 5.69 2.18
CA SER A 302 -22.21 5.00 3.45
C SER A 302 -23.49 4.18 3.47
N PRO A 303 -23.45 2.84 3.40
CA PRO A 303 -24.59 2.15 3.88
C PRO A 303 -24.54 2.49 5.38
N PHE A 304 -25.43 3.37 5.81
CA PHE A 304 -26.30 2.86 6.86
C PHE A 304 -26.95 1.62 6.26
N THR A 305 -26.21 0.51 6.29
CA THR A 305 -26.80 -0.80 6.41
C THR A 305 -27.80 -0.58 7.52
N GLU A 306 -29.06 -0.91 7.32
CA GLU A 306 -29.89 -1.24 8.46
C GLU A 306 -29.05 -2.23 9.26
N MET A 307 -28.40 -1.72 10.31
CA MET A 307 -27.73 -2.57 11.25
C MET A 307 -28.88 -3.43 11.75
N THR A 308 -28.84 -4.72 11.43
CA THR A 308 -29.31 -5.72 12.40
C THR A 308 -28.88 -5.18 13.75
N LYS A 309 -29.85 -4.87 14.64
CA LYS A 309 -29.63 -4.12 15.90
C LYS A 309 -28.20 -4.35 16.39
N PRO A 310 -27.35 -3.31 16.49
CA PRO A 310 -25.95 -3.51 16.83
C PRO A 310 -25.87 -4.38 18.08
N ASN A 311 -25.14 -5.50 17.99
CA ASN A 311 -24.98 -6.44 19.12
C ASN A 311 -24.33 -5.76 20.34
N ALA A 312 -23.68 -4.62 20.12
CA ALA A 312 -23.08 -3.75 21.13
C ALA A 312 -23.05 -2.30 20.61
N ILE A 313 -23.39 -1.32 21.44
CA ILE A 313 -23.18 0.11 21.17
C ILE A 313 -22.01 0.57 22.01
N VAL A 314 -21.00 1.16 21.37
CA VAL A 314 -19.83 1.72 22.03
C VAL A 314 -19.78 3.22 21.75
N GLU A 315 -19.71 4.01 22.81
CA GLU A 315 -19.49 5.45 22.74
C GLU A 315 -18.01 5.76 22.95
N LEU A 316 -17.47 6.63 22.11
CA LEU A 316 -16.07 7.06 22.15
C LEU A 316 -16.01 8.57 22.37
N HIS A 317 -15.31 9.00 23.40
CA HIS A 317 -15.12 10.41 23.72
C HIS A 317 -13.62 10.73 23.79
N ALA A 318 -13.17 11.73 23.03
CA ALA A 318 -11.83 12.26 23.18
C ALA A 318 -11.72 13.06 24.48
N LEU A 319 -10.74 12.73 25.31
CA LEU A 319 -10.41 13.45 26.53
C LEU A 319 -9.17 14.30 26.30
N SER A 320 -9.19 15.54 26.78
CA SER A 320 -7.98 16.36 26.81
C SER A 320 -7.10 15.89 27.98
N ALA A 321 -5.84 15.55 27.70
CA ALA A 321 -4.91 15.05 28.70
C ALA A 321 -3.50 15.67 28.51
N GLY A 322 -3.49 16.97 28.27
CA GLY A 322 -2.30 17.77 28.01
C GLY A 322 -1.85 17.82 26.55
N HIS A 323 -0.93 18.73 26.27
CA HIS A 323 -0.29 18.92 24.97
C HIS A 323 1.16 19.39 25.13
N PHE A 324 1.99 19.15 24.13
CA PHE A 324 3.37 19.63 24.10
C PHE A 324 3.77 20.00 22.67
N THR A 325 5.00 20.47 22.48
CA THR A 325 5.49 20.80 21.14
C THR A 325 6.67 19.95 20.71
N LEU A 326 6.74 19.68 19.41
CA LEU A 326 7.81 18.96 18.76
C LEU A 326 8.52 19.88 17.76
N PRO A 327 9.87 19.90 17.70
CA PRO A 327 10.58 20.69 16.70
C PRO A 327 10.24 20.23 15.28
N GLU A 328 9.87 21.16 14.39
CA GLU A 328 9.39 20.82 13.04
C GLU A 328 10.46 20.20 12.14
N TYR A 329 11.73 20.53 12.36
CA TYR A 329 12.85 19.96 11.60
C TYR A 329 12.95 18.43 11.71
N GLN A 330 12.33 17.83 12.73
CA GLN A 330 12.27 16.38 12.88
C GLN A 330 11.26 15.72 11.91
N PHE A 331 10.39 16.51 11.27
CA PHE A 331 9.26 16.02 10.47
C PHE A 331 9.14 16.68 9.09
N ILE A 332 9.64 17.91 8.91
CA ILE A 332 9.43 18.74 7.72
C ILE A 332 10.74 19.43 7.32
N SER A 333 11.04 19.47 6.02
CA SER A 333 12.17 20.25 5.45
C SER A 333 11.78 20.84 4.08
N PRO A 334 12.07 22.13 3.82
CA PRO A 334 12.66 23.11 4.74
C PRO A 334 11.66 23.58 5.82
N CYS A 335 12.17 23.95 6.99
CA CYS A 335 11.38 24.56 8.07
C CYS A 335 12.10 25.81 8.61
N GLU A 336 11.37 26.73 9.23
CA GLU A 336 11.97 27.88 9.90
C GLU A 336 12.79 27.44 11.13
N ASP A 337 13.90 28.14 11.41
CA ASP A 337 14.74 27.84 12.58
C ASP A 337 13.94 28.00 13.88
N GLY A 338 13.91 26.93 14.67
CA GLY A 338 13.16 26.90 15.93
C GLY A 338 11.65 26.67 15.79
N ALA A 339 11.12 26.45 14.58
CA ALA A 339 9.72 26.12 14.39
C ALA A 339 9.31 24.88 15.20
N ARG A 340 8.13 24.92 15.83
CA ARG A 340 7.57 23.81 16.61
C ARG A 340 6.10 23.59 16.33
N LYS A 341 5.72 22.32 16.27
CA LYS A 341 4.33 21.86 16.10
C LYS A 341 3.75 21.49 17.46
N MET A 342 2.59 22.03 17.82
CA MET A 342 1.82 21.59 18.98
C MET A 342 1.13 20.25 18.68
N VAL A 343 1.27 19.30 19.60
CA VAL A 343 0.69 17.96 19.53
C VAL A 343 -0.02 17.63 20.84
N PRO A 344 -1.24 17.09 20.80
CA PRO A 344 -1.93 16.63 22.00
C PRO A 344 -1.33 15.30 22.46
N SER A 345 -1.38 15.07 23.78
CA SER A 345 -1.37 13.70 24.27
C SER A 345 -2.79 13.16 24.22
N LEU A 346 -2.99 12.07 23.48
CA LEU A 346 -4.31 11.55 23.16
C LEU A 346 -4.78 10.60 24.26
N CYS A 347 -6.01 10.83 24.73
CA CYS A 347 -6.71 10.02 25.70
C CYS A 347 -8.16 9.85 25.25
N PHE A 348 -8.74 8.66 25.45
CA PHE A 348 -10.12 8.39 25.06
C PHE A 348 -10.90 7.67 26.16
N LEU A 349 -12.13 8.12 26.43
CA LEU A 349 -13.11 7.34 27.18
C LEU A 349 -13.92 6.50 26.21
N ILE A 350 -13.95 5.20 26.47
CA ILE A 350 -14.73 4.20 25.76
C ILE A 350 -15.81 3.72 26.72
N GLN A 351 -17.08 3.88 26.35
CA GLN A 351 -18.20 3.35 27.12
C GLN A 351 -18.91 2.28 26.31
N HIS A 352 -19.10 1.11 26.90
CA HIS A 352 -19.86 0.03 26.28
C HIS A 352 -21.00 -0.35 27.19
N GLN A 353 -22.24 -0.21 26.71
CA GLN A 353 -23.42 -0.72 27.41
C GLN A 353 -23.80 -2.08 26.85
N SER A 354 -23.71 -3.11 27.69
CA SER A 354 -24.18 -4.45 27.32
C SER A 354 -25.70 -4.41 27.11
N MET A 355 -26.14 -4.82 25.92
CA MET A 355 -27.57 -4.89 25.61
C MET A 355 -28.28 -6.07 26.32
N VAL A 356 -27.51 -7.00 26.89
CA VAL A 356 -28.01 -8.19 27.60
C VAL A 356 -28.15 -7.93 29.10
N THR A 357 -27.09 -7.39 29.72
CA THR A 357 -27.06 -7.17 31.17
C THR A 357 -27.40 -5.74 31.58
N ASN A 358 -27.51 -4.83 30.61
CA ASN A 358 -27.64 -3.38 30.81
C ASN A 358 -26.47 -2.75 31.60
N LYS A 359 -25.38 -3.51 31.83
CA LYS A 359 -24.18 -3.03 32.51
C LYS A 359 -23.39 -2.12 31.57
N THR A 360 -23.02 -0.95 32.06
CA THR A 360 -22.07 -0.06 31.37
C THR A 360 -20.66 -0.36 31.86
N THR A 361 -19.78 -0.70 30.94
CA THR A 361 -18.34 -0.82 31.18
C THR A 361 -17.64 0.43 30.63
N ARG A 362 -16.79 1.06 31.45
CA ARG A 362 -16.02 2.25 31.07
C ARG A 362 -14.54 1.93 31.05
N MET A 363 -13.92 2.21 29.93
CA MET A 363 -12.48 2.09 29.74
C MET A 363 -11.89 3.44 29.37
N VAL A 364 -10.80 3.81 30.01
CA VAL A 364 -9.96 4.94 29.58
C VAL A 364 -8.75 4.38 28.85
N PHE A 365 -8.56 4.84 27.61
CA PHE A 365 -7.44 4.47 26.76
C PHE A 365 -6.39 5.58 26.81
N ASP A 366 -5.24 5.26 27.39
CA ASP A 366 -4.17 6.16 27.84
C ASP A 366 -4.61 7.20 28.88
N LEU A 367 -3.69 7.70 29.71
CA LEU A 367 -3.96 8.75 30.72
C LEU A 367 -3.30 10.10 30.38
N GLY A 368 -2.55 10.12 29.27
CA GLY A 368 -1.87 11.29 28.74
C GLY A 368 -0.66 11.77 29.54
N LEU A 369 -0.44 13.09 29.60
CA LEU A 369 0.67 13.68 30.34
C LEU A 369 0.45 13.59 31.86
N ARG A 370 1.54 13.46 32.63
CA ARG A 370 1.47 13.63 34.10
C ARG A 370 1.02 15.05 34.43
N ARG A 371 0.07 15.16 35.35
CA ARG A 371 -0.35 16.46 35.91
C ARG A 371 0.83 17.22 36.50
N ASP A 372 1.63 16.54 37.33
CA ASP A 372 2.89 17.05 37.88
C ASP A 372 4.10 16.46 37.16
N VAL A 373 4.77 17.31 36.38
CA VAL A 373 5.96 16.96 35.58
C VAL A 373 7.16 16.56 36.44
N ASN A 374 7.21 16.96 37.71
CA ASN A 374 8.33 16.62 38.60
C ASN A 374 8.32 15.15 39.01
N ARG A 375 7.15 14.50 38.89
CA ARG A 375 7.00 13.10 39.24
C ARG A 375 7.65 12.17 38.24
N TYR A 376 7.77 12.58 36.97
CA TYR A 376 8.53 11.84 35.98
C TYR A 376 9.94 11.51 36.47
N ALA A 377 10.47 10.35 36.06
CA ALA A 377 11.87 10.00 36.25
C ALA A 377 12.82 11.08 35.67
N GLU A 378 13.99 11.27 36.27
CA GLU A 378 14.95 12.32 35.88
C GLU A 378 15.28 12.37 34.38
N PRO A 379 15.48 11.24 33.66
CA PRO A 379 15.70 11.27 32.22
C PRO A 379 14.53 11.89 31.44
N ILE A 380 13.31 11.61 31.87
CA ILE A 380 12.09 12.16 31.26
C ILE A 380 11.93 13.64 31.61
N ARG A 381 12.24 14.07 32.83
CA ARG A 381 12.25 15.50 33.18
C ARG A 381 13.23 16.30 32.33
N LYS A 382 14.39 15.73 31.98
CA LYS A 382 15.31 16.35 31.01
C LYS A 382 14.70 16.38 29.62
N HIS A 383 14.01 15.31 29.23
CA HIS A 383 13.34 15.22 27.93
C HIS A 383 12.24 16.28 27.75
N THR A 384 11.38 16.50 28.77
CA THR A 384 10.27 17.46 28.70
C THR A 384 10.72 18.91 28.52
N LYS A 385 11.96 19.26 28.90
CA LYS A 385 12.56 20.57 28.58
C LYS A 385 12.69 20.81 27.08
N THR A 386 12.83 19.74 26.29
CA THR A 386 12.89 19.79 24.82
C THR A 386 11.51 19.74 24.14
N ARG A 387 10.44 19.79 24.93
CA ARG A 387 9.04 19.68 24.48
C ARG A 387 8.19 20.92 24.78
N GLN A 388 8.85 22.01 25.17
CA GLN A 388 8.20 23.26 25.55
C GLN A 388 7.80 24.13 24.33
N PRO A 389 6.63 24.80 24.36
CA PRO A 389 5.67 24.84 25.46
C PRO A 389 4.90 23.53 25.65
N MET A 390 4.65 23.19 26.91
CA MET A 390 3.88 22.03 27.33
C MET A 390 2.83 22.45 28.35
N ALA A 391 1.61 21.94 28.23
CA ALA A 391 0.55 22.09 29.22
C ALA A 391 0.05 20.71 29.64
N THR A 392 -0.03 20.49 30.94
CA THR A 392 -0.52 19.23 31.54
C THR A 392 -1.99 19.32 31.94
N GLU A 393 -2.60 20.50 31.77
CA GLU A 393 -4.00 20.78 32.07
C GLU A 393 -4.79 21.14 30.80
N PRO A 394 -6.06 20.72 30.67
CA PRO A 394 -6.75 19.81 31.59
C PRO A 394 -6.13 18.41 31.52
N ASP A 395 -6.00 17.77 32.67
CA ASP A 395 -5.62 16.36 32.75
C ASP A 395 -6.84 15.44 32.53
N VAL A 396 -6.58 14.13 32.45
CA VAL A 396 -7.64 13.12 32.20
C VAL A 396 -8.75 13.16 33.26
N VAL A 397 -8.41 13.37 34.53
CA VAL A 397 -9.39 13.43 35.64
C VAL A 397 -10.29 14.66 35.48
N THR A 398 -9.70 15.81 35.16
CA THR A 398 -10.44 17.05 34.87
C THR A 398 -11.35 16.88 33.67
N SER A 399 -10.89 16.19 32.62
CA SER A 399 -11.69 15.89 31.43
C SER A 399 -12.85 14.95 31.73
N LEU A 400 -12.65 13.88 32.51
CA LEU A 400 -13.73 12.98 32.96
C LEU A 400 -14.78 13.72 33.78
N LYS A 401 -14.33 14.60 34.70
CA LYS A 401 -15.22 15.41 35.54
C LYS A 401 -16.12 16.34 34.73
N ARG A 402 -15.63 16.88 33.60
CA ARG A 402 -16.46 17.69 32.67
C ARG A 402 -17.59 16.87 32.03
N GLY A 403 -17.38 15.56 31.87
CA GLY A 403 -18.39 14.60 31.44
C GLY A 403 -19.25 14.04 32.58
N GLY A 404 -19.08 14.53 33.82
CA GLY A 404 -19.84 14.06 34.99
C GLY A 404 -19.34 12.75 35.59
N LEU A 405 -18.13 12.31 35.23
CA LEU A 405 -17.51 11.08 35.74
C LEU A 405 -16.37 11.37 36.71
N THR A 406 -16.09 10.40 37.57
CA THR A 406 -14.95 10.37 38.49
C THR A 406 -14.04 9.19 38.15
N PRO A 407 -12.79 9.18 38.63
CA PRO A 407 -11.90 8.02 38.45
C PRO A 407 -12.49 6.70 38.97
N ASP A 408 -13.34 6.75 39.98
CA ASP A 408 -14.01 5.58 40.56
C ASP A 408 -15.07 4.97 39.63
N ASP A 409 -15.51 5.69 38.61
CA ASP A 409 -16.48 5.22 37.60
C ASP A 409 -15.81 4.45 36.45
N ILE A 410 -14.47 4.39 36.42
CA ILE A 410 -13.70 3.76 35.35
C ILE A 410 -13.29 2.35 35.75
N ASP A 411 -13.77 1.36 34.99
CA ASP A 411 -13.48 -0.06 35.24
C ASP A 411 -12.06 -0.44 34.80
N TYR A 412 -11.65 0.04 33.62
CA TYR A 412 -10.38 -0.33 33.01
C TYR A 412 -9.58 0.88 32.54
N ILE A 413 -8.26 0.79 32.67
CA ILE A 413 -7.33 1.71 32.01
C ILE A 413 -6.44 0.89 31.11
N MET A 414 -6.47 1.18 29.81
CA MET A 414 -5.62 0.49 28.84
C MET A 414 -4.54 1.44 28.35
N TYR A 415 -3.28 1.01 28.44
CA TYR A 415 -2.19 1.70 27.76
C TYR A 415 -2.01 1.15 26.36
N SER A 416 -2.05 2.05 25.37
CA SER A 416 -1.70 1.77 23.98
C SER A 416 -0.29 1.21 23.89
N HIS A 417 0.62 1.83 24.65
CA HIS A 417 1.96 1.40 24.94
C HIS A 417 2.47 2.17 26.17
N VAL A 418 3.51 1.65 26.82
CA VAL A 418 4.10 2.31 27.99
C VAL A 418 5.13 3.35 27.53
N HIS A 419 4.72 4.61 27.54
CA HIS A 419 5.55 5.74 27.15
C HIS A 419 5.18 7.00 27.95
N TRP A 420 6.14 7.88 28.20
CA TRP A 420 6.03 8.95 29.20
C TRP A 420 4.85 9.91 28.99
N ASP A 421 4.42 10.13 27.76
CA ASP A 421 3.30 11.01 27.42
C ASP A 421 1.95 10.30 27.40
N HIS A 422 1.86 9.03 27.80
CA HIS A 422 0.61 8.26 27.89
C HIS A 422 0.25 7.80 29.30
N ILE A 423 1.19 7.84 30.25
CA ILE A 423 1.04 7.21 31.57
C ILE A 423 0.22 8.02 32.60
N GLY A 424 0.02 9.33 32.38
CA GLY A 424 -0.73 10.22 33.27
C GLY A 424 -0.50 9.96 34.76
N GLU A 425 -1.59 9.90 35.54
CA GLU A 425 -1.53 9.65 36.97
C GLU A 425 -2.32 8.39 37.39
N PRO A 426 -1.69 7.19 37.38
CA PRO A 426 -2.39 5.93 37.64
C PRO A 426 -2.99 5.82 39.05
N ARG A 427 -2.44 6.58 40.00
CA ARG A 427 -2.86 6.57 41.42
C ARG A 427 -4.22 7.24 41.63
N ASP A 428 -4.66 8.07 40.70
CA ASP A 428 -5.98 8.68 40.76
C ASP A 428 -7.11 7.67 40.52
N PHE A 429 -6.79 6.49 40.00
CA PHE A 429 -7.74 5.44 39.62
C PHE A 429 -7.55 4.19 40.49
N PRO A 430 -7.91 4.23 41.78
CA PRO A 430 -7.62 3.15 42.72
C PRO A 430 -8.44 1.87 42.46
N LYS A 431 -9.60 1.98 41.79
CA LYS A 431 -10.51 0.86 41.51
C LYS A 431 -10.32 0.22 40.14
N SER A 432 -9.66 0.92 39.22
CA SER A 432 -9.53 0.45 37.84
C SER A 432 -8.51 -0.69 37.71
N THR A 433 -8.80 -1.62 36.80
CA THR A 433 -7.84 -2.63 36.34
C THR A 433 -7.03 -2.08 35.17
N PHE A 434 -5.71 -2.18 35.24
CA PHE A 434 -4.81 -1.72 34.19
C PHE A 434 -4.58 -2.83 33.16
N ILE A 435 -4.56 -2.48 31.88
CA ILE A 435 -4.28 -3.40 30.79
C ILE A 435 -3.10 -2.86 29.97
N VAL A 436 -2.08 -3.69 29.78
CA VAL A 436 -0.85 -3.32 29.07
C VAL A 436 -0.45 -4.37 28.05
N GLY A 437 0.27 -3.96 27.00
CA GLY A 437 0.76 -4.87 25.97
C GLY A 437 1.88 -5.81 26.46
N ASN A 438 2.13 -6.87 25.69
CA ASN A 438 3.26 -7.78 25.93
C ASN A 438 4.60 -7.02 26.06
N GLY A 439 5.47 -7.44 26.99
CA GLY A 439 6.74 -6.77 27.31
C GLY A 439 6.64 -5.48 28.17
N SER A 440 5.45 -4.91 28.36
CA SER A 440 5.27 -3.69 29.18
C SER A 440 5.69 -3.83 30.65
N LEU A 441 5.39 -4.97 31.29
CA LEU A 441 5.79 -5.19 32.70
C LEU A 441 7.32 -5.25 32.84
N GLU A 442 8.03 -5.97 31.96
CA GLU A 442 9.49 -5.99 31.93
C GLU A 442 10.10 -4.59 31.69
N LEU A 443 9.41 -3.75 30.90
CA LEU A 443 9.82 -2.37 30.68
C LEU A 443 9.67 -1.52 31.95
N LEU A 444 8.56 -1.69 32.68
CA LEU A 444 8.29 -0.99 33.94
C LEU A 444 9.22 -1.43 35.07
N GLU A 445 9.54 -2.72 35.15
CA GLU A 445 10.54 -3.28 36.07
C GLU A 445 11.98 -2.90 35.66
N GLY A 446 12.15 -2.43 34.44
CA GLY A 446 13.45 -2.05 33.92
C GLY A 446 14.37 -3.23 33.60
N THR A 447 13.81 -4.41 33.40
CA THR A 447 14.54 -5.65 33.11
C THR A 447 14.72 -5.88 31.60
N SER A 448 13.94 -5.20 30.76
CA SER A 448 14.04 -5.33 29.29
C SER A 448 15.14 -4.46 28.67
N LEU A 449 16.20 -5.08 28.13
CA LEU A 449 17.26 -4.38 27.37
C LEU A 449 16.82 -4.01 25.95
N ALA A 450 15.92 -4.78 25.33
CA ALA A 450 15.48 -4.58 23.95
C ALA A 450 14.43 -3.47 23.80
N LEU A 451 13.65 -3.20 24.87
CA LEU A 451 12.57 -2.20 24.87
C LEU A 451 12.94 -0.89 25.57
N ARG A 452 14.11 -0.83 26.22
CA ARG A 452 14.62 0.38 26.89
C ARG A 452 15.15 1.41 25.89
N GLY A 453 14.25 2.25 25.39
CA GLY A 453 14.59 3.47 24.65
C GLY A 453 14.91 4.66 25.58
N GLY A 454 15.43 5.75 25.02
CA GLY A 454 15.74 6.99 25.75
C GLY A 454 14.53 7.69 26.41
N HIS A 455 13.32 7.18 26.19
CA HIS A 455 12.06 7.70 26.70
C HIS A 455 11.29 6.69 27.57
N SER A 456 11.93 5.57 27.92
CA SER A 456 11.33 4.46 28.66
C SER A 456 11.88 4.36 30.07
N PHE A 457 11.75 5.46 30.83
CA PHE A 457 12.16 5.53 32.23
C PHE A 457 10.94 5.81 33.10
N PHE A 458 10.64 4.88 34.00
CA PHE A 458 9.43 4.89 34.82
C PHE A 458 9.78 4.65 36.29
N GLU A 459 8.88 5.08 37.15
CA GLU A 459 8.93 4.82 38.58
C GLU A 459 8.59 3.34 38.84
N SER A 460 9.29 2.69 39.76
CA SER A 460 9.15 1.25 40.02
C SER A 460 7.76 0.85 40.54
N ASP A 461 6.98 1.81 41.00
CA ASP A 461 5.63 1.65 41.55
C ASP A 461 4.56 2.31 40.66
N LEU A 462 4.86 2.53 39.37
CA LEU A 462 3.94 3.20 38.45
C LEU A 462 2.57 2.48 38.38
N LEU A 463 2.61 1.16 38.25
CA LEU A 463 1.43 0.29 38.22
C LEU A 463 1.53 -0.75 39.33
N ASP A 464 0.40 -1.04 39.95
CA ASP A 464 0.30 -2.13 40.94
C ASP A 464 0.09 -3.47 40.20
N PRO A 465 1.01 -4.45 40.36
CA PRO A 465 0.91 -5.75 39.71
C PRO A 465 -0.38 -6.51 40.03
N ALA A 466 -0.96 -6.31 41.23
CA ALA A 466 -2.16 -7.02 41.66
C ALA A 466 -3.41 -6.66 40.83
N ARG A 467 -3.37 -5.52 40.14
CA ARG A 467 -4.47 -4.97 39.33
C ARG A 467 -4.02 -4.63 37.91
N THR A 468 -2.94 -5.25 37.43
CA THR A 468 -2.42 -5.04 36.08
C THR A 468 -2.41 -6.34 35.29
N ILE A 469 -3.11 -6.33 34.15
CA ILE A 469 -3.20 -7.45 33.20
C ILE A 469 -2.29 -7.15 32.02
N GLN A 470 -1.32 -8.05 31.77
CA GLN A 470 -0.52 -8.02 30.55
C GLN A 470 -1.14 -8.92 29.48
N LEU A 471 -1.30 -8.36 28.28
CA LEU A 471 -1.74 -9.09 27.10
C LEU A 471 -0.62 -10.00 26.56
N SER A 472 -1.02 -11.15 26.03
CA SER A 472 -0.13 -12.17 25.47
C SER A 472 0.64 -11.65 24.23
N ASP A 473 1.74 -12.32 23.88
CA ASP A 473 2.52 -12.02 22.68
C ASP A 473 1.67 -12.16 21.40
N PRO A 474 1.51 -11.10 20.59
CA PRO A 474 0.73 -11.16 19.35
C PRO A 474 1.33 -12.11 18.30
N LYS A 475 2.60 -12.53 18.42
CA LYS A 475 3.26 -13.50 17.51
C LYS A 475 3.01 -14.96 17.88
N GLN A 476 2.49 -15.25 19.08
CA GLN A 476 2.06 -16.61 19.42
C GLN A 476 0.74 -16.91 18.68
N GLN A 477 0.86 -17.58 17.52
CA GLN A 477 -0.26 -18.20 16.81
C GLN A 477 -0.64 -19.48 17.57
N ASN A 478 -1.67 -19.45 18.44
CA ASN A 478 -2.56 -20.59 18.81
C ASN A 478 -3.29 -20.41 20.16
N VAL A 479 -4.02 -19.32 20.37
CA VAL A 479 -5.12 -19.31 21.35
C VAL A 479 -6.24 -18.42 20.79
N ASP A 480 -7.49 -18.85 20.91
CA ASP A 480 -8.65 -18.00 20.66
C ASP A 480 -8.55 -16.77 21.58
N ARG A 481 -8.12 -15.65 20.99
CA ARG A 481 -7.78 -14.41 21.73
C ARG A 481 -8.98 -13.88 22.51
N THR A 482 -10.19 -14.23 22.07
CA THR A 482 -11.47 -13.84 22.67
C THR A 482 -11.70 -14.53 24.01
N GLU A 483 -11.43 -15.83 24.11
CA GLU A 483 -11.58 -16.64 25.33
C GLU A 483 -10.55 -16.24 26.41
N GLN A 484 -9.32 -15.89 25.99
CA GLN A 484 -8.27 -15.46 26.91
C GLN A 484 -8.55 -14.06 27.49
N PHE A 485 -9.17 -13.16 26.71
CA PHE A 485 -9.57 -11.84 27.17
C PHE A 485 -10.79 -11.91 28.12
N LYS A 486 -11.80 -12.75 27.79
CA LYS A 486 -12.97 -13.01 28.63
C LYS A 486 -12.60 -13.62 29.99
N SER A 487 -11.76 -14.66 29.98
CA SER A 487 -11.34 -15.36 31.21
C SER A 487 -10.50 -14.51 32.16
N LYS A 488 -9.70 -13.57 31.64
CA LYS A 488 -8.87 -12.67 32.46
C LYS A 488 -9.56 -11.38 32.89
N CYS A 489 -10.51 -10.86 32.09
CA CYS A 489 -11.14 -9.57 32.39
C CYS A 489 -12.49 -9.68 33.12
N MET A 490 -12.99 -10.88 33.44
CA MET A 490 -14.34 -11.11 34.00
C MET A 490 -15.43 -10.30 33.27
N ILE A 491 -15.32 -10.22 31.94
CA ILE A 491 -16.37 -9.65 31.10
C ILE A 491 -17.33 -10.80 30.85
N ASP A 492 -18.49 -10.76 31.50
CA ASP A 492 -19.53 -11.79 31.40
C ASP A 492 -19.80 -12.11 29.91
N GLY A 493 -19.67 -13.39 29.58
CA GLY A 493 -19.88 -13.89 28.23
C GLY A 493 -21.37 -13.98 27.88
N SER A 494 -21.66 -13.58 26.65
CA SER A 494 -22.92 -13.70 25.88
C SER A 494 -24.11 -12.86 26.32
#